data_AF-A0A937BW43-F1
#
_entry.id   AF-A0A937BW43-F1
#
_cell.length_a   1.000
_cell.length_b   1.000
_cell.length_c   1.000
_cell.angle_alpha   90.00
_cell.angle_beta   90.00
_cell.angle_gamma   90.00
#
_symmetry.space_group_name_H-M   'P 1'
#
loop_
_entity.id
_entity.type
_entity.pdbx_description
1 polymer ?
#
loop_
_entity_poly.entity_id
_entity_poly.type
_entity_poly.pdbx_seq_one_letter_code
_entity_poly.pdbx_strand_id
1 'polypeptide(L)'
;MKPSRSFIYTSIGLLFAICLSMPAQSQLLKKLKDKANSVVDKTVGTGSSAAKEASAEVKTLKDTVLPKVSIEAYQNYDFVPGDKIVFEDNFVEDEEGEFPIHWNLISGQATLNKIVERKALLLSTGWTRVSPAIKIPTYLTDTFTIEFDNYCQSGYGPELFFFNSDDDSKGNDMEIAKIMFCEGNNWTGIFAKAKTQFNGFSAQYPVAIQGVNYYNKWHHIAITYKNKRLKVYVDQYRVLSMPDFGVSPKSIAFKADGIPNGPIIIANLRIANGGGMKMQEKKFMDTKIVTHGINFDIDKATIKPESMGTLNMIVEVLKNNPDIKFDIQGHTDNTGNAAHNLTLSQQRADAVKDALVGLGVDAARLTTIGKGDASPIADNATPEGKANNRRVEFVTIKD
;
A
#
# COMPACT_ATOMS: atom_id res chain seq x y z
N MET A 1 -70.94 21.10 -0.71
CA MET A 1 -70.66 20.23 -1.87
C MET A 1 -69.31 19.54 -1.66
N LYS A 2 -69.33 18.22 -1.48
CA LYS A 2 -68.28 17.26 -1.95
C LYS A 2 -68.94 16.48 -3.10
N PRO A 3 -68.23 15.98 -4.14
CA PRO A 3 -67.11 15.01 -4.08
C PRO A 3 -65.95 15.43 -5.05
N SER A 4 -64.84 14.74 -5.32
CA SER A 4 -64.52 13.31 -5.41
C SER A 4 -63.01 13.01 -5.19
N ARG A 5 -62.70 11.72 -4.99
CA ARG A 5 -61.38 11.09 -4.83
C ARG A 5 -60.85 10.56 -6.18
N SER A 6 -59.53 10.31 -6.29
CA SER A 6 -58.89 9.03 -6.70
C SER A 6 -57.78 9.09 -7.78
N PHE A 7 -56.54 8.76 -7.34
CA PHE A 7 -55.46 7.93 -7.95
C PHE A 7 -54.87 8.21 -9.37
N ILE A 8 -53.53 8.24 -9.51
CA ILE A 8 -52.59 7.17 -9.98
C ILE A 8 -51.16 7.76 -10.20
N TYR A 9 -50.13 6.94 -9.90
CA TYR A 9 -48.68 7.12 -10.06
C TYR A 9 -48.18 7.49 -11.47
N THR A 10 -47.12 8.31 -11.61
CA THR A 10 -45.93 7.98 -12.45
C THR A 10 -44.69 8.81 -12.11
N SER A 11 -43.56 8.11 -12.12
CA SER A 11 -42.13 8.46 -12.01
C SER A 11 -41.64 9.81 -12.57
N ILE A 12 -40.56 10.36 -11.99
CA ILE A 12 -39.25 10.69 -12.61
C ILE A 12 -38.49 11.75 -11.78
N GLY A 13 -37.23 11.43 -11.43
CA GLY A 13 -36.11 12.37 -11.38
C GLY A 13 -35.87 13.15 -10.08
N LEU A 14 -34.80 12.83 -9.36
CA LEU A 14 -33.54 13.62 -9.35
C LEU A 14 -32.59 13.06 -8.28
N LEU A 15 -31.57 12.31 -8.72
CA LEU A 15 -30.37 12.04 -7.92
C LEU A 15 -29.55 13.34 -7.90
N PHE A 16 -29.73 14.16 -6.88
CA PHE A 16 -28.81 15.25 -6.57
C PHE A 16 -27.76 14.74 -5.58
N ALA A 17 -26.54 14.53 -6.06
CA ALA A 17 -25.36 14.41 -5.22
C ALA A 17 -25.09 15.77 -4.58
N ILE A 18 -25.63 16.01 -3.38
CA ILE A 18 -25.37 17.23 -2.62
C ILE A 18 -23.99 17.09 -1.97
N CYS A 19 -23.00 17.74 -2.59
CA CYS A 19 -21.68 17.95 -2.00
C CYS A 19 -21.84 18.99 -0.87
N LEU A 20 -21.99 18.53 0.37
CA LEU A 20 -22.08 19.39 1.55
C LEU A 20 -20.68 19.85 1.98
N SER A 21 -20.54 21.13 2.32
CA SER A 21 -19.31 21.70 2.86
C SER A 21 -18.96 21.10 4.24
N MET A 22 -17.67 21.10 4.60
CA MET A 22 -17.16 20.50 5.85
C MET A 22 -17.92 20.87 7.14
N PRO A 23 -18.43 22.11 7.34
CA PRO A 23 -19.25 22.44 8.50
C PRO A 23 -20.58 21.67 8.55
N ALA A 24 -21.16 21.35 7.38
CA ALA A 24 -22.42 20.62 7.29
C ALA A 24 -22.22 19.11 7.54
N GLN A 25 -21.09 18.51 7.15
CA GLN A 25 -20.76 17.13 7.48
C GLN A 25 -20.45 16.93 8.98
N SER A 26 -19.74 17.86 9.61
CA SER A 26 -19.46 17.79 11.06
C SER A 26 -20.72 18.04 11.90
N GLN A 27 -21.61 18.95 11.47
CA GLN A 27 -22.92 19.12 12.09
C GLN A 27 -23.82 17.89 11.91
N LEU A 28 -23.73 17.19 10.78
CA LEU A 28 -24.46 15.95 10.55
C LEU A 28 -23.96 14.84 11.48
N LEU A 29 -22.64 14.65 11.61
CA LEU A 29 -22.03 13.69 12.54
C LEU A 29 -22.37 13.98 14.01
N LYS A 30 -22.40 15.27 14.40
CA LYS A 30 -22.82 15.68 15.74
C LYS A 30 -24.30 15.38 15.98
N LYS A 31 -25.18 15.74 15.05
CA LYS A 31 -26.61 15.39 15.12
C LYS A 31 -26.85 13.88 15.14
N LEU A 32 -26.03 13.08 14.45
CA LEU A 32 -26.11 11.62 14.45
C LEU A 32 -25.70 11.02 15.80
N LYS A 33 -24.63 11.53 16.42
CA LYS A 33 -24.22 11.12 17.79
C LYS A 33 -25.23 11.53 18.84
N ASP A 34 -25.74 12.75 18.77
CA ASP A 34 -26.74 13.27 19.70
C ASP A 34 -28.06 12.48 19.58
N LYS A 35 -28.45 12.11 18.36
CA LYS A 35 -29.65 11.30 18.11
C LYS A 35 -29.46 9.84 18.56
N ALA A 36 -28.30 9.24 18.33
CA ALA A 36 -27.97 7.90 18.84
C ALA A 36 -28.03 7.83 20.37
N ASN A 37 -27.44 8.81 21.06
CA ASN A 37 -27.50 8.89 22.53
C ASN A 37 -28.94 9.13 23.02
N SER A 38 -29.74 9.93 22.32
CA SER A 38 -31.15 10.16 22.68
C SER A 38 -32.05 8.92 22.51
N VAL A 39 -31.65 7.95 21.69
CA VAL A 39 -32.37 6.67 21.49
C VAL A 39 -31.96 5.64 22.55
N VAL A 40 -30.70 5.67 23.00
CA VAL A 40 -30.21 4.85 24.12
C VAL A 40 -30.90 5.25 25.43
N ASP A 41 -31.11 6.55 25.67
CA ASP A 41 -31.82 7.02 26.88
C ASP A 41 -33.34 6.81 26.86
N LYS A 42 -33.94 6.56 25.69
CA LYS A 42 -35.41 6.40 25.54
C LYS A 42 -35.89 4.96 25.47
N THR A 43 -35.02 3.97 25.66
CA THR A 43 -35.39 2.54 25.69
C THR A 43 -35.68 2.01 27.10
N VAL A 44 -36.41 2.81 27.88
CA VAL A 44 -37.31 2.29 28.91
C VAL A 44 -38.73 2.64 28.49
N GLY A 45 -39.34 1.77 27.67
CA GLY A 45 -40.79 1.80 27.42
C GLY A 45 -41.22 2.05 25.98
N THR A 46 -41.83 1.02 25.39
CA THR A 46 -42.76 0.99 24.24
C THR A 46 -42.21 0.91 22.81
N GLY A 47 -42.63 -0.15 22.10
CA GLY A 47 -43.07 -0.06 20.69
C GLY A 47 -42.17 -0.64 19.59
N SER A 48 -42.44 -1.89 19.20
CA SER A 48 -41.71 -2.76 18.25
C SER A 48 -41.56 -2.31 16.76
N SER A 49 -41.96 -1.11 16.32
CA SER A 49 -41.80 -0.70 14.90
C SER A 49 -40.65 0.28 14.67
N ALA A 50 -40.45 1.27 15.54
CA ALA A 50 -39.37 2.25 15.41
C ALA A 50 -37.97 1.63 15.59
N ALA A 51 -37.86 0.58 16.42
CA ALA A 51 -36.63 -0.17 16.60
C ALA A 51 -36.24 -0.99 15.36
N LYS A 52 -37.22 -1.45 14.56
CA LYS A 52 -36.97 -2.23 13.34
C LYS A 52 -36.50 -1.33 12.19
N GLU A 53 -37.12 -0.16 11.99
CA GLU A 53 -36.67 0.82 11.01
C GLU A 53 -35.30 1.42 11.36
N ALA A 54 -35.07 1.75 12.64
CA ALA A 54 -33.75 2.19 13.11
C ALA A 54 -32.69 1.08 12.98
N SER A 55 -33.04 -0.19 13.20
CA SER A 55 -32.10 -1.30 12.99
C SER A 55 -31.79 -1.53 11.51
N ALA A 56 -32.74 -1.28 10.60
CA ALA A 56 -32.54 -1.41 9.16
C ALA A 56 -31.70 -0.27 8.59
N GLU A 57 -31.92 0.97 9.05
CA GLU A 57 -31.07 2.15 8.73
C GLU A 57 -29.68 2.02 9.35
N VAL A 58 -29.55 1.53 10.58
CA VAL A 58 -28.23 1.28 11.22
C VAL A 58 -27.50 0.11 10.55
N LYS A 59 -28.22 -0.88 10.01
CA LYS A 59 -27.62 -1.97 9.23
C LYS A 59 -27.12 -1.47 7.86
N THR A 60 -27.91 -0.64 7.17
CA THR A 60 -27.46 0.03 5.92
C THR A 60 -26.31 1.02 6.14
N LEU A 61 -26.23 1.66 7.31
CA LEU A 61 -25.12 2.55 7.69
C LEU A 61 -23.85 1.80 8.17
N LYS A 62 -24.00 0.60 8.77
CA LYS A 62 -22.85 -0.29 9.08
C LYS A 62 -22.28 -0.96 7.83
N ASP A 63 -23.12 -1.18 6.82
CA ASP A 63 -22.71 -1.67 5.50
C ASP A 63 -22.12 -0.57 4.61
N THR A 64 -21.99 0.67 5.12
CA THR A 64 -21.13 1.69 4.49
C THR A 64 -19.67 1.37 4.81
N VAL A 65 -19.22 0.24 4.29
CA VAL A 65 -17.81 -0.12 4.15
C VAL A 65 -17.16 1.04 3.40
N LEU A 66 -16.16 1.70 4.01
CA LEU A 66 -15.20 2.55 3.29
C LEU A 66 -14.87 1.83 1.99
N PRO A 67 -15.07 2.42 0.79
CA PRO A 67 -15.04 1.67 -0.45
C PRO A 67 -13.76 0.84 -0.49
N LYS A 68 -13.92 -0.48 -0.31
CA LYS A 68 -12.81 -1.42 -0.39
C LYS A 68 -12.38 -1.32 -1.84
N VAL A 69 -11.22 -0.71 -2.09
CA VAL A 69 -10.71 -0.54 -3.44
C VAL A 69 -10.67 -1.93 -4.06
N SER A 70 -11.48 -2.11 -5.10
CA SER A 70 -11.75 -3.43 -5.63
C SER A 70 -10.55 -3.87 -6.48
N ILE A 71 -10.31 -5.18 -6.57
CA ILE A 71 -9.22 -5.75 -7.38
C ILE A 71 -9.29 -5.22 -8.84
N GLU A 72 -10.49 -4.95 -9.35
CA GLU A 72 -10.74 -4.43 -10.69
C GLU A 72 -10.11 -3.04 -10.92
N ALA A 73 -9.98 -2.20 -9.89
CA ALA A 73 -9.33 -0.89 -10.01
C ALA A 73 -7.83 -1.01 -10.32
N TYR A 74 -7.22 -2.13 -9.92
CA TYR A 74 -5.81 -2.44 -10.11
C TYR A 74 -5.54 -3.32 -11.35
N GLN A 75 -6.52 -3.58 -12.21
CA GLN A 75 -6.34 -4.46 -13.38
C GLN A 75 -5.18 -4.05 -14.30
N ASN A 76 -4.89 -2.75 -14.40
CA ASN A 76 -3.80 -2.19 -15.23
C ASN A 76 -2.52 -1.90 -14.41
N TYR A 77 -2.49 -2.29 -13.13
CA TYR A 77 -1.36 -2.10 -12.25
C TYR A 77 -0.25 -3.09 -12.63
N ASP A 78 0.92 -2.57 -13.00
CA ASP A 78 2.05 -3.35 -13.52
C ASP A 78 3.29 -3.30 -12.59
N PHE A 79 3.12 -2.86 -11.35
CA PHE A 79 4.18 -2.91 -10.35
C PHE A 79 4.39 -4.33 -9.83
N VAL A 80 5.63 -4.81 -9.91
CA VAL A 80 6.05 -6.10 -9.35
C VAL A 80 7.21 -5.85 -8.38
N PRO A 81 7.02 -6.13 -7.08
CA PRO A 81 8.06 -5.99 -6.07
C PRO A 81 9.34 -6.77 -6.38
N GLY A 82 10.46 -6.31 -5.81
CA GLY A 82 11.73 -7.02 -5.83
C GLY A 82 11.66 -8.38 -5.15
N ASP A 83 12.50 -9.31 -5.61
CA ASP A 83 12.52 -10.70 -5.16
C ASP A 83 13.29 -10.90 -3.84
N LYS A 84 14.12 -9.92 -3.44
CA LYS A 84 14.91 -9.97 -2.20
C LYS A 84 14.71 -8.71 -1.39
N ILE A 85 13.94 -8.82 -0.31
CA ILE A 85 13.73 -7.72 0.64
C ILE A 85 15.05 -7.47 1.39
N VAL A 86 15.53 -6.23 1.34
CA VAL A 86 16.76 -5.77 2.02
C VAL A 86 16.48 -4.85 3.20
N PHE A 87 15.25 -4.34 3.31
CA PHE A 87 14.76 -3.59 4.46
C PHE A 87 13.24 -3.68 4.50
N GLU A 88 12.66 -3.88 5.68
CA GLU A 88 11.23 -3.72 5.92
C GLU A 88 11.03 -3.21 7.35
N ASP A 89 10.20 -2.16 7.49
CA ASP A 89 9.79 -1.68 8.80
C ASP A 89 8.35 -1.16 8.79
N ASN A 90 7.54 -1.72 9.69
CA ASN A 90 6.14 -1.37 9.93
C ASN A 90 5.91 -0.80 11.34
N PHE A 91 6.99 -0.58 12.11
CA PHE A 91 6.99 0.01 13.45
C PHE A 91 6.22 -0.77 14.52
N VAL A 92 5.83 -2.02 14.26
CA VAL A 92 5.02 -2.81 15.21
C VAL A 92 5.78 -3.02 16.52
N GLU A 93 7.08 -3.28 16.45
CA GLU A 93 7.95 -3.59 17.59
C GLU A 93 8.43 -2.33 18.36
N ASP A 94 8.35 -1.14 17.76
CA ASP A 94 8.84 0.10 18.36
C ASP A 94 7.84 0.78 19.32
N GLU A 95 8.34 1.59 20.25
CA GLU A 95 7.52 2.35 21.20
C GLU A 95 6.97 3.66 20.59
N GLU A 96 5.72 4.00 20.90
CA GLU A 96 5.13 5.28 20.50
C GLU A 96 5.78 6.44 21.27
N GLY A 97 6.07 7.55 20.59
CA GLY A 97 6.79 8.70 21.16
C GLY A 97 8.32 8.62 20.99
N GLU A 98 8.87 7.44 20.72
CA GLU A 98 10.30 7.24 20.52
C GLU A 98 10.68 7.27 19.03
N PHE A 99 11.98 7.41 18.76
CA PHE A 99 12.53 7.23 17.41
C PHE A 99 12.76 5.74 17.13
N PRO A 100 12.37 5.20 15.95
CA PRO A 100 12.41 3.77 15.68
C PRO A 100 13.84 3.22 15.63
N ILE A 101 14.04 2.02 16.14
CA ILE A 101 15.38 1.43 16.35
C ILE A 101 16.08 1.01 15.06
N HIS A 102 15.33 0.80 13.97
CA HIS A 102 15.85 0.38 12.67
C HIS A 102 16.11 1.54 11.71
N TRP A 103 16.18 2.76 12.24
CA TRP A 103 16.41 3.98 11.46
C TRP A 103 17.57 4.78 12.03
N ASN A 104 18.15 5.64 11.21
CA ASN A 104 19.09 6.67 11.62
C ASN A 104 18.38 8.02 11.60
N LEU A 105 18.44 8.75 12.71
CA LEU A 105 18.09 10.18 12.73
C LEU A 105 19.34 10.98 12.42
N ILE A 106 19.40 11.55 11.21
CA ILE A 106 20.61 12.24 10.74
C ILE A 106 20.55 13.73 11.08
N SER A 107 19.36 14.33 11.01
CA SER A 107 19.11 15.72 11.40
C SER A 107 17.64 15.93 11.74
N GLY A 108 17.33 17.05 12.42
CA GLY A 108 15.97 17.46 12.78
C GLY A 108 15.36 16.60 13.88
N GLN A 109 14.03 16.44 13.84
CA GLN A 109 13.24 15.70 14.83
C GLN A 109 12.28 14.74 14.14
N ALA A 110 12.25 13.50 14.61
CA ALA A 110 11.28 12.51 14.21
C ALA A 110 10.91 11.61 15.38
N THR A 111 9.66 11.16 15.42
CA THR A 111 9.12 10.28 16.46
C THR A 111 8.05 9.39 15.85
N LEU A 112 7.82 8.22 16.44
CA LEU A 112 6.66 7.40 16.11
C LEU A 112 5.39 7.93 16.78
N ASN A 113 4.29 7.90 16.06
CA ASN A 113 2.97 8.12 16.62
C ASN A 113 1.90 7.35 15.85
N LYS A 114 0.70 7.25 16.41
CA LYS A 114 -0.44 6.57 15.79
C LYS A 114 -1.27 7.53 14.95
N ILE A 115 -1.35 7.28 13.65
CA ILE A 115 -2.17 8.03 12.69
C ILE A 115 -3.22 7.08 12.11
N VAL A 116 -4.50 7.34 12.41
CA VAL A 116 -5.64 6.51 11.95
C VAL A 116 -5.35 5.01 12.16
N GLU A 117 -5.15 4.63 13.42
CA GLU A 117 -4.90 3.26 13.87
C GLU A 117 -3.57 2.62 13.45
N ARG A 118 -2.72 3.32 12.68
CA ARG A 118 -1.42 2.82 12.19
C ARG A 118 -0.27 3.59 12.83
N LYS A 119 0.76 2.87 13.32
CA LYS A 119 2.02 3.50 13.73
C LYS A 119 2.73 4.07 12.51
N ALA A 120 3.24 5.28 12.63
CA ALA A 120 3.87 6.01 11.56
C ALA A 120 5.02 6.86 12.09
N LEU A 121 6.04 7.05 11.27
CA LEU A 121 7.14 7.96 11.54
C LEU A 121 6.74 9.37 11.12
N LEU A 122 6.70 10.27 12.11
CA LEU A 122 6.40 11.68 11.94
C LEU A 122 7.72 12.44 11.88
N LEU A 123 7.99 13.06 10.74
CA LEU A 123 9.15 13.93 10.54
C LEU A 123 8.68 15.38 10.74
N SER A 124 9.04 15.96 11.88
CA SER A 124 8.34 17.13 12.43
C SER A 124 8.96 18.47 12.06
N THR A 125 10.21 18.76 12.44
CA THR A 125 10.83 20.08 12.21
C THR A 125 12.36 20.00 12.10
N GLY A 126 12.97 21.06 11.57
CA GLY A 126 14.43 21.25 11.61
C GLY A 126 15.15 20.53 10.49
N TRP A 127 14.58 20.53 9.28
CA TRP A 127 15.16 19.83 8.13
C TRP A 127 15.41 18.36 8.44
N THR A 128 14.38 17.70 8.97
CA THR A 128 14.46 16.32 9.41
C THR A 128 14.92 15.44 8.27
N ARG A 129 15.95 14.64 8.55
CA ARG A 129 16.47 13.63 7.62
C ARG A 129 16.62 12.32 8.36
N VAL A 130 15.99 11.28 7.81
CA VAL A 130 16.04 9.92 8.35
C VAL A 130 16.41 8.95 7.24
N SER A 131 17.20 7.94 7.56
CA SER A 131 17.54 6.86 6.63
C SER A 131 17.28 5.50 7.30
N PRO A 132 16.96 4.47 6.51
CA PRO A 132 16.95 3.09 7.00
C PRO A 132 18.33 2.71 7.53
N ALA A 133 18.41 2.11 8.72
CA ALA A 133 19.67 1.65 9.32
C ALA A 133 20.12 0.30 8.72
N ILE A 134 20.38 0.29 7.41
CA ILE A 134 20.77 -0.92 6.67
C ILE A 134 22.27 -1.15 6.81
N LYS A 135 22.65 -2.31 7.37
CA LYS A 135 24.05 -2.68 7.62
C LYS A 135 24.86 -2.95 6.35
N ILE A 136 24.20 -3.13 5.21
CA ILE A 136 24.83 -3.45 3.92
C ILE A 136 25.14 -2.12 3.20
N PRO A 137 26.42 -1.80 2.95
CA PRO A 137 26.80 -0.69 2.09
C PRO A 137 26.15 -0.81 0.72
N THR A 138 25.65 0.30 0.17
CA THR A 138 25.16 0.38 -1.22
C THR A 138 24.08 -0.66 -1.56
N TYR A 139 23.08 -0.79 -0.69
CA TYR A 139 22.07 -1.85 -0.76
C TYR A 139 21.14 -1.79 -1.99
N LEU A 140 21.09 -0.66 -2.71
CA LEU A 140 20.37 -0.55 -3.99
C LEU A 140 21.22 -1.05 -5.16
N THR A 141 20.69 -2.04 -5.88
CA THR A 141 21.30 -2.54 -7.13
C THR A 141 20.86 -1.74 -8.36
N ASP A 142 21.20 -2.17 -9.58
CA ASP A 142 20.69 -1.55 -10.81
C ASP A 142 19.20 -1.86 -11.09
N THR A 143 18.59 -2.71 -10.26
CA THR A 143 17.15 -3.02 -10.30
C THR A 143 16.62 -3.16 -8.86
N PHE A 144 15.70 -2.30 -8.45
CA PHE A 144 15.12 -2.35 -7.12
C PHE A 144 13.69 -1.80 -7.09
N THR A 145 12.98 -2.09 -6.00
CA THR A 145 11.71 -1.49 -5.66
C THR A 145 11.73 -0.84 -4.29
N ILE A 146 10.97 0.23 -4.13
CA ILE A 146 10.71 0.90 -2.86
C ILE A 146 9.20 1.02 -2.72
N GLU A 147 8.67 0.63 -1.56
CA GLU A 147 7.27 0.74 -1.20
C GLU A 147 7.17 1.44 0.16
N PHE A 148 6.23 2.36 0.34
CA PHE A 148 5.90 2.94 1.64
C PHE A 148 4.51 3.57 1.58
N ASP A 149 3.92 3.81 2.75
CA ASP A 149 2.65 4.51 2.86
C ASP A 149 2.86 5.94 3.32
N ASN A 150 2.08 6.87 2.75
CA ASN A 150 2.07 8.27 3.16
C ASN A 150 0.67 8.70 3.63
N TYR A 151 0.64 9.54 4.66
CA TYR A 151 -0.57 10.23 5.13
C TYR A 151 -0.34 11.74 5.10
N CYS A 152 -0.78 12.42 4.04
CA CYS A 152 -0.61 13.86 3.93
C CYS A 152 -1.80 14.60 4.55
N GLN A 153 -1.58 15.44 5.56
CA GLN A 153 -2.65 16.22 6.21
C GLN A 153 -2.89 17.56 5.49
N SER A 154 -1.80 18.25 5.14
CA SER A 154 -1.79 19.52 4.42
C SER A 154 -0.36 19.86 3.99
N GLY A 155 -0.21 20.61 2.91
CA GLY A 155 1.10 21.12 2.48
C GLY A 155 1.90 20.08 1.71
N TYR A 156 3.17 19.91 2.10
CA TYR A 156 4.12 19.04 1.40
C TYR A 156 3.97 17.59 1.85
N GLY A 157 4.18 16.64 0.94
CA GLY A 157 4.39 15.25 1.26
C GLY A 157 5.88 14.93 1.47
N PRO A 158 6.22 13.64 1.59
CA PRO A 158 7.60 13.22 1.79
C PRO A 158 8.46 13.54 0.58
N GLU A 159 9.73 13.84 0.83
CA GLU A 159 10.74 13.87 -0.21
C GLU A 159 11.67 12.66 -0.03
N LEU A 160 11.79 11.86 -1.07
CA LEU A 160 12.69 10.72 -1.14
C LEU A 160 13.95 11.13 -1.89
N PHE A 161 15.08 11.18 -1.18
CA PHE A 161 16.38 11.52 -1.72
C PHE A 161 17.18 10.26 -2.03
N PHE A 162 17.96 10.32 -3.10
CA PHE A 162 18.85 9.26 -3.56
C PHE A 162 20.30 9.74 -3.51
N PHE A 163 21.20 8.83 -3.13
CA PHE A 163 22.63 9.12 -2.97
C PHE A 163 23.49 8.10 -3.73
N ASN A 164 24.72 8.50 -4.07
CA ASN A 164 25.71 7.61 -4.69
C ASN A 164 26.64 6.92 -3.67
N SER A 165 26.41 7.13 -2.38
CA SER A 165 27.13 6.53 -1.26
C SER A 165 26.15 6.04 -0.20
N ASP A 166 26.60 5.10 0.62
CA ASP A 166 25.98 4.70 1.88
C ASP A 166 26.26 5.69 3.01
N ASP A 167 27.32 6.49 2.90
CA ASP A 167 27.63 7.57 3.83
C ASP A 167 26.71 8.79 3.63
N ASP A 168 25.63 8.85 4.41
CA ASP A 168 24.68 9.96 4.49
C ASP A 168 25.11 11.06 5.46
N SER A 169 26.20 10.86 6.22
CA SER A 169 26.75 11.81 7.19
C SER A 169 27.28 13.09 6.53
N LYS A 170 27.58 13.04 5.23
CA LYS A 170 28.16 14.16 4.45
C LYS A 170 27.16 15.20 3.91
N GLY A 171 25.95 15.25 4.44
CA GLY A 171 24.99 16.34 4.15
C GLY A 171 24.40 16.34 2.73
N ASN A 172 23.97 17.51 2.24
CA ASN A 172 23.28 17.70 0.94
C ASN A 172 24.21 17.50 -0.30
N ASP A 173 25.53 17.43 -0.12
CA ASP A 173 26.48 17.41 -1.23
C ASP A 173 26.46 16.09 -2.03
N MET A 174 26.06 14.99 -1.38
CA MET A 174 26.01 13.64 -1.96
C MET A 174 24.66 13.25 -2.58
N GLU A 175 23.64 14.11 -2.50
CA GLU A 175 22.38 13.90 -3.23
C GLU A 175 22.67 13.83 -4.73
N ILE A 176 22.15 12.81 -5.40
CA ILE A 176 22.22 12.69 -6.86
C ILE A 176 20.85 12.81 -7.53
N ALA A 177 19.76 12.58 -6.80
CA ALA A 177 18.40 12.75 -7.29
C ALA A 177 17.40 12.80 -6.14
N LYS A 178 16.18 13.25 -6.45
CA LYS A 178 15.05 13.23 -5.52
C LYS A 178 13.72 12.99 -6.21
N ILE A 179 12.76 12.51 -5.44
CA ILE A 179 11.34 12.44 -5.77
C ILE A 179 10.56 13.13 -4.66
N MET A 180 9.74 14.10 -5.02
CA MET A 180 8.89 14.85 -4.11
C MET A 180 7.44 14.44 -4.35
N PHE A 181 6.74 14.11 -3.26
CA PHE A 181 5.33 13.72 -3.28
C PHE A 181 4.48 14.85 -2.71
N CYS A 182 3.30 15.11 -3.29
CA CYS A 182 2.37 16.15 -2.86
C CYS A 182 3.04 17.53 -2.69
N GLU A 183 3.28 18.24 -3.78
CA GLU A 183 3.97 19.53 -3.74
C GLU A 183 3.03 20.73 -3.53
N GLY A 184 2.98 21.24 -2.30
CA GLY A 184 2.58 22.61 -2.01
C GLY A 184 1.09 22.86 -1.80
N ASN A 185 0.78 24.11 -1.44
CA ASN A 185 -0.58 24.55 -1.13
C ASN A 185 -1.40 24.64 -2.43
N ASN A 186 -2.15 23.56 -2.72
CA ASN A 186 -3.09 23.36 -3.84
C ASN A 186 -2.57 22.54 -5.04
N TRP A 187 -1.39 21.92 -4.98
CA TRP A 187 -0.91 21.03 -6.05
C TRP A 187 -0.57 19.62 -5.55
N THR A 188 -1.51 18.68 -5.75
CA THR A 188 -1.29 17.27 -5.42
C THR A 188 -0.69 16.54 -6.61
N GLY A 189 0.64 16.57 -6.70
CA GLY A 189 1.40 15.99 -7.79
C GLY A 189 2.66 15.30 -7.32
N ILE A 190 3.45 14.88 -8.30
CA ILE A 190 4.79 14.33 -8.12
C ILE A 190 5.78 15.12 -8.95
N PHE A 191 6.98 15.28 -8.42
CA PHE A 191 8.13 15.76 -9.15
C PHE A 191 9.30 14.82 -8.90
N ALA A 192 10.09 14.54 -9.93
CA ALA A 192 11.31 13.77 -9.81
C ALA A 192 12.40 14.37 -10.67
N LYS A 193 13.63 14.38 -10.15
CA LYS A 193 14.76 15.01 -10.83
C LYS A 193 16.08 14.41 -10.37
N ALA A 194 16.99 14.16 -11.33
CA ALA A 194 18.40 14.02 -11.02
C ALA A 194 19.10 15.39 -10.92
N LYS A 195 20.07 15.50 -10.02
CA LYS A 195 20.84 16.73 -9.76
C LYS A 195 21.54 17.26 -11.01
N THR A 196 21.96 16.35 -11.90
CA THR A 196 22.61 16.66 -13.19
C THR A 196 21.64 17.18 -14.26
N GLN A 197 20.33 17.00 -14.08
CA GLN A 197 19.34 17.46 -15.04
C GLN A 197 19.00 18.94 -14.78
N PHE A 198 18.77 19.72 -15.84
CA PHE A 198 18.27 21.09 -15.67
C PHE A 198 16.79 21.08 -15.28
N ASN A 199 15.97 20.36 -16.05
CA ASN A 199 14.53 20.16 -15.80
C ASN A 199 14.28 18.81 -15.12
N GLY A 200 13.30 18.78 -14.21
CA GLY A 200 12.73 17.54 -13.68
C GLY A 200 11.53 17.07 -14.48
N PHE A 201 10.96 15.94 -14.07
CA PHE A 201 9.69 15.43 -14.57
C PHE A 201 8.64 15.66 -13.50
N SER A 202 7.48 16.19 -13.90
CA SER A 202 6.35 16.40 -13.00
C SER A 202 5.05 15.87 -13.58
N ALA A 203 4.13 15.50 -12.70
CA ALA A 203 2.78 15.11 -13.07
C ALA A 203 1.79 15.47 -11.95
N GLN A 204 0.60 15.94 -12.33
CA GLN A 204 -0.54 16.01 -11.41
C GLN A 204 -1.06 14.59 -11.16
N TYR A 205 -1.48 14.30 -9.93
CA TYR A 205 -2.22 13.07 -9.67
C TYR A 205 -3.58 13.04 -10.38
N PRO A 206 -4.09 11.85 -10.72
CA PRO A 206 -5.45 11.69 -11.20
C PRO A 206 -6.48 12.29 -10.23
N VAL A 207 -7.59 12.81 -10.77
CA VAL A 207 -8.67 13.46 -9.98
C VAL A 207 -9.16 12.60 -8.81
N ALA A 208 -9.16 11.28 -8.97
CA ALA A 208 -9.55 10.32 -7.94
C ALA A 208 -8.66 10.36 -6.67
N ILE A 209 -7.43 10.81 -6.79
CA ILE A 209 -6.42 10.90 -5.71
C ILE A 209 -5.74 12.28 -5.71
N GLN A 210 -6.51 13.33 -6.02
CA GLN A 210 -6.03 14.73 -6.03
C GLN A 210 -6.81 15.58 -5.02
N GLY A 211 -6.15 16.59 -4.45
CA GLY A 211 -6.75 17.59 -3.57
C GLY A 211 -7.39 16.93 -2.35
N VAL A 212 -8.65 17.28 -2.07
CA VAL A 212 -9.41 16.71 -0.95
C VAL A 212 -9.56 15.18 -1.00
N ASN A 213 -9.38 14.58 -2.18
CA ASN A 213 -9.41 13.12 -2.31
C ASN A 213 -8.11 12.45 -1.86
N TYR A 214 -7.02 13.21 -1.73
CA TYR A 214 -5.71 12.75 -1.28
C TYR A 214 -5.47 13.01 0.21
N TYR A 215 -5.81 14.20 0.68
CA TYR A 215 -5.50 14.59 2.05
C TYR A 215 -6.27 13.76 3.09
N ASN A 216 -5.62 13.54 4.23
CA ASN A 216 -6.13 12.81 5.39
C ASN A 216 -6.53 11.36 5.08
N LYS A 217 -5.82 10.73 4.14
CA LYS A 217 -5.94 9.31 3.78
C LYS A 217 -4.56 8.68 3.67
N TRP A 218 -4.53 7.38 3.92
CA TRP A 218 -3.36 6.56 3.61
C TRP A 218 -3.31 6.31 2.12
N HIS A 219 -2.18 6.65 1.51
CA HIS A 219 -1.86 6.33 0.13
C HIS A 219 -0.65 5.42 0.08
N HIS A 220 -0.74 4.37 -0.73
CA HIS A 220 0.37 3.46 -0.95
C HIS A 220 1.24 3.98 -2.09
N ILE A 221 2.53 4.16 -1.84
CA ILE A 221 3.50 4.60 -2.84
C ILE A 221 4.38 3.42 -3.20
N ALA A 222 4.49 3.13 -4.49
CA ALA A 222 5.39 2.11 -5.01
C ALA A 222 6.28 2.69 -6.12
N ILE A 223 7.56 2.32 -6.10
CA ILE A 223 8.57 2.82 -7.01
C ILE A 223 9.31 1.62 -7.59
N THR A 224 9.44 1.57 -8.92
CA THR A 224 10.33 0.63 -9.60
C THR A 224 11.46 1.40 -10.25
N TYR A 225 12.69 0.99 -9.97
CA TYR A 225 13.88 1.42 -10.69
C TYR A 225 14.48 0.20 -11.39
N LYS A 226 14.77 0.31 -12.68
CA LYS A 226 15.48 -0.73 -13.43
C LYS A 226 16.27 -0.12 -14.58
N ASN A 227 17.59 -0.30 -14.57
CA ASN A 227 18.51 0.18 -15.61
C ASN A 227 18.28 1.68 -15.93
N LYS A 228 18.31 2.54 -14.90
CA LYS A 228 18.02 3.98 -14.97
C LYS A 228 16.60 4.38 -15.35
N ARG A 229 15.69 3.45 -15.59
CA ARG A 229 14.28 3.77 -15.84
C ARG A 229 13.53 3.74 -14.52
N LEU A 230 12.66 4.72 -14.31
CA LEU A 230 11.88 4.86 -13.09
C LEU A 230 10.38 4.85 -13.40
N LYS A 231 9.60 4.11 -12.63
CA LYS A 231 8.14 4.27 -12.57
C LYS A 231 7.73 4.53 -11.13
N VAL A 232 6.76 5.41 -10.94
CA VAL A 232 6.18 5.70 -9.62
C VAL A 232 4.67 5.53 -9.68
N TYR A 233 4.15 4.90 -8.65
CA TYR A 233 2.75 4.60 -8.45
C TYR A 233 2.28 5.20 -7.14
N VAL A 234 1.04 5.68 -7.15
CA VAL A 234 0.30 6.10 -5.97
C VAL A 234 -1.04 5.38 -6.04
N ASP A 235 -1.29 4.52 -5.06
CA ASP A 235 -2.34 3.51 -5.08
C ASP A 235 -2.30 2.72 -6.41
N GLN A 236 -3.44 2.57 -7.09
CA GLN A 236 -3.55 1.90 -8.39
C GLN A 236 -2.97 2.71 -9.57
N TYR A 237 -2.62 3.98 -9.37
CA TYR A 237 -2.28 4.86 -10.47
C TYR A 237 -0.78 4.93 -10.69
N ARG A 238 -0.34 4.62 -11.92
CA ARG A 238 1.00 4.99 -12.36
C ARG A 238 1.03 6.50 -12.62
N VAL A 239 1.60 7.25 -11.68
CA VAL A 239 1.63 8.72 -11.73
C VAL A 239 2.85 9.28 -12.46
N LEU A 240 3.93 8.50 -12.58
CA LEU A 240 5.15 8.92 -13.26
C LEU A 240 5.82 7.76 -13.99
N SER A 241 6.38 8.05 -15.16
CA SER A 241 7.25 7.15 -15.91
C SER A 241 8.40 7.95 -16.51
N MET A 242 9.62 7.74 -16.02
CA MET A 242 10.83 8.38 -16.52
C MET A 242 11.66 7.35 -17.30
N PRO A 243 11.80 7.52 -18.63
CA PRO A 243 12.62 6.64 -19.46
C PRO A 243 14.11 6.69 -19.14
N ASP A 244 14.59 7.78 -18.54
CA ASP A 244 15.96 7.91 -18.06
C ASP A 244 16.01 8.84 -16.84
N PHE A 245 16.29 8.25 -15.68
CA PHE A 245 16.52 8.95 -14.42
C PHE A 245 17.95 9.50 -14.34
N GLY A 246 18.84 9.11 -15.26
CA GLY A 246 20.20 9.66 -15.38
C GLY A 246 21.19 9.20 -14.32
N VAL A 247 20.73 8.58 -13.23
CA VAL A 247 21.55 8.20 -12.07
C VAL A 247 21.36 6.74 -11.67
N SER A 248 22.36 6.18 -10.98
CA SER A 248 22.37 4.83 -10.42
C SER A 248 22.54 4.92 -8.90
N PRO A 249 21.43 5.08 -8.15
CA PRO A 249 21.50 5.34 -6.72
C PRO A 249 21.92 4.11 -5.93
N LYS A 250 22.51 4.34 -4.77
CA LYS A 250 23.07 3.31 -3.88
C LYS A 250 22.38 3.25 -2.52
N SER A 251 21.75 4.35 -2.10
CA SER A 251 20.97 4.44 -0.86
C SER A 251 19.87 5.50 -1.00
N ILE A 252 18.95 5.51 -0.03
CA ILE A 252 17.91 6.52 0.13
C ILE A 252 17.94 7.17 1.51
N ALA A 253 17.36 8.37 1.58
CA ALA A 253 16.90 8.97 2.83
C ALA A 253 15.57 9.68 2.59
N PHE A 254 14.73 9.73 3.62
CA PHE A 254 13.60 10.65 3.64
C PHE A 254 14.05 11.97 4.23
N LYS A 255 13.70 13.05 3.56
CA LYS A 255 13.86 14.40 4.07
C LYS A 255 12.51 15.07 4.14
N ALA A 256 12.33 15.85 5.19
CA ALA A 256 11.14 16.64 5.41
C ALA A 256 11.55 18.01 5.93
N ASP A 257 10.93 19.05 5.36
CA ASP A 257 10.83 20.34 6.04
C ASP A 257 9.43 20.44 6.64
N GLY A 258 9.14 19.54 7.58
CA GLY A 258 7.90 19.60 8.35
C GLY A 258 7.85 20.88 9.19
N ILE A 259 6.64 21.33 9.50
CA ILE A 259 6.38 22.37 10.51
C ILE A 259 5.73 21.73 11.74
N PRO A 260 5.80 22.35 12.95
CA PRO A 260 5.29 21.74 14.18
C PRO A 260 3.84 21.20 14.12
N ASN A 261 3.01 21.74 13.22
CA ASN A 261 1.60 21.35 13.05
C ASN A 261 1.30 20.70 11.68
N GLY A 262 2.33 20.24 10.97
CA GLY A 262 2.22 19.59 9.66
C GLY A 262 3.43 18.69 9.43
N PRO A 263 3.58 17.61 10.21
CA PRO A 263 4.67 16.66 10.02
C PRO A 263 4.50 15.92 8.71
N ILE A 264 5.61 15.48 8.13
CA ILE A 264 5.60 14.49 7.06
C ILE A 264 5.43 13.11 7.71
N ILE A 265 4.42 12.37 7.27
CA ILE A 265 4.04 11.09 7.89
C ILE A 265 4.30 9.96 6.90
N ILE A 266 5.17 9.01 7.27
CA ILE A 266 5.44 7.80 6.49
C ILE A 266 5.26 6.53 7.33
N ALA A 267 4.87 5.44 6.70
CA ALA A 267 4.73 4.12 7.34
C ALA A 267 5.10 2.99 6.37
N ASN A 268 5.32 1.79 6.91
CA ASN A 268 5.45 0.55 6.13
C ASN A 268 6.50 0.61 5.02
N LEU A 269 7.71 1.10 5.32
CA LEU A 269 8.79 1.13 4.32
C LEU A 269 9.24 -0.29 4.01
N ARG A 270 9.34 -0.61 2.73
CA ARG A 270 9.97 -1.82 2.19
C ARG A 270 10.91 -1.45 1.05
N ILE A 271 12.10 -2.05 1.05
CA ILE A 271 13.08 -1.94 -0.03
C ILE A 271 13.45 -3.35 -0.46
N ALA A 272 13.40 -3.62 -1.76
CA ALA A 272 13.76 -4.93 -2.30
C ALA A 272 14.62 -4.80 -3.56
N ASN A 273 15.57 -5.71 -3.71
CA ASN A 273 16.38 -5.85 -4.92
C ASN A 273 15.67 -6.74 -5.94
N GLY A 274 15.87 -6.44 -7.22
CA GLY A 274 15.17 -7.08 -8.33
C GLY A 274 13.82 -6.42 -8.62
N GLY A 275 12.88 -7.21 -9.13
CA GLY A 275 11.59 -6.71 -9.61
C GLY A 275 11.65 -6.36 -11.10
N GLY A 276 10.54 -5.90 -11.67
CA GLY A 276 10.47 -5.72 -13.11
C GLY A 276 9.42 -4.71 -13.56
N MET A 277 9.70 -4.04 -14.67
CA MET A 277 8.75 -3.17 -15.36
C MET A 277 7.94 -3.87 -16.46
N LYS A 278 8.35 -5.09 -16.87
CA LYS A 278 7.69 -6.01 -17.82
C LYS A 278 8.25 -7.44 -17.68
N MET A 279 7.42 -8.42 -18.05
CA MET A 279 7.62 -9.87 -17.84
C MET A 279 8.66 -10.54 -18.77
N GLN A 280 9.01 -9.91 -19.90
CA GLN A 280 9.71 -10.55 -21.02
C GLN A 280 11.16 -11.04 -20.73
N GLU A 281 11.73 -10.68 -19.58
CA GLU A 281 13.14 -10.93 -19.26
C GLU A 281 13.40 -12.00 -18.21
N LYS A 282 12.38 -12.47 -17.46
CA LYS A 282 12.55 -13.69 -16.65
C LYS A 282 12.50 -14.88 -17.62
N LYS A 283 13.66 -15.22 -18.19
CA LYS A 283 13.87 -16.53 -18.82
C LYS A 283 13.41 -17.57 -17.80
N PHE A 284 12.33 -18.29 -18.10
CA PHE A 284 11.82 -19.39 -17.30
C PHE A 284 12.80 -20.56 -17.36
N MET A 285 13.96 -20.39 -16.73
CA MET A 285 14.98 -21.41 -16.51
C MET A 285 14.85 -22.01 -15.11
N ASP A 286 14.09 -21.34 -14.22
CA ASP A 286 13.90 -21.78 -12.85
C ASP A 286 12.61 -22.60 -12.72
N THR A 287 12.72 -23.79 -12.12
CA THR A 287 11.59 -24.64 -11.75
C THR A 287 10.70 -24.03 -10.65
N LYS A 288 10.95 -22.77 -10.26
CA LYS A 288 10.35 -22.12 -9.10
C LYS A 288 10.41 -20.60 -9.25
N ILE A 289 9.27 -19.93 -9.07
CA ILE A 289 9.18 -18.48 -8.89
C ILE A 289 8.93 -18.22 -7.41
N VAL A 290 9.69 -17.30 -6.80
CA VAL A 290 9.41 -16.77 -5.46
C VAL A 290 8.85 -15.37 -5.60
N THR A 291 7.80 -15.03 -4.86
CA THR A 291 7.24 -13.68 -4.85
C THR A 291 6.87 -13.19 -3.44
N HIS A 292 7.15 -11.92 -3.20
CA HIS A 292 6.77 -11.14 -2.02
C HIS A 292 5.72 -10.08 -2.34
N GLY A 293 5.23 -10.07 -3.58
CA GLY A 293 4.25 -9.10 -4.08
C GLY A 293 2.82 -9.61 -4.09
N ILE A 294 2.53 -10.68 -3.35
CA ILE A 294 1.15 -11.08 -3.03
C ILE A 294 0.94 -10.81 -1.55
N ASN A 295 0.25 -9.71 -1.27
CA ASN A 295 0.04 -9.19 0.08
C ASN A 295 -1.33 -9.61 0.61
N PHE A 296 -1.41 -9.83 1.92
CA PHE A 296 -2.64 -10.21 2.60
C PHE A 296 -2.94 -9.26 3.76
N ASP A 297 -4.21 -9.18 4.14
CA ASP A 297 -4.59 -8.58 5.42
C ASP A 297 -3.96 -9.34 6.60
N ILE A 298 -3.72 -8.63 7.70
CA ILE A 298 -3.10 -9.19 8.91
C ILE A 298 -3.94 -10.38 9.38
N ASP A 299 -3.25 -11.51 9.59
CA ASP A 299 -3.83 -12.78 10.03
C ASP A 299 -4.99 -13.29 9.17
N LYS A 300 -4.99 -12.94 7.87
CA LYS A 300 -6.03 -13.31 6.91
C LYS A 300 -5.44 -13.83 5.59
N ALA A 301 -6.30 -14.49 4.82
CA ALA A 301 -6.05 -14.90 3.44
C ALA A 301 -6.72 -13.98 2.41
N THR A 302 -7.23 -12.82 2.83
CA THR A 302 -7.76 -11.80 1.91
C THR A 302 -6.60 -11.11 1.20
N ILE A 303 -6.49 -11.34 -0.11
CA ILE A 303 -5.49 -10.69 -0.98
C ILE A 303 -5.78 -9.20 -1.05
N LYS A 304 -4.72 -8.39 -0.91
CA LYS A 304 -4.81 -6.94 -1.06
C LYS A 304 -4.67 -6.51 -2.52
N PRO A 305 -5.32 -5.41 -2.95
CA PRO A 305 -5.35 -4.97 -4.35
C PRO A 305 -3.96 -4.72 -4.98
N GLU A 306 -2.99 -4.28 -4.18
CA GLU A 306 -1.61 -4.00 -4.61
C GLU A 306 -0.90 -5.27 -5.14
N SER A 307 -1.46 -6.46 -4.86
CA SER A 307 -0.96 -7.75 -5.36
C SER A 307 -1.17 -7.97 -6.86
N MET A 308 -1.98 -7.13 -7.50
CA MET A 308 -2.43 -7.36 -8.88
C MET A 308 -1.30 -7.37 -9.91
N GLY A 309 -0.25 -6.56 -9.73
CA GLY A 309 0.87 -6.59 -10.67
C GLY A 309 1.59 -7.94 -10.65
N THR A 310 1.75 -8.54 -9.47
CA THR A 310 2.29 -9.90 -9.33
C THR A 310 1.35 -10.96 -9.89
N LEU A 311 0.05 -10.88 -9.61
CA LEU A 311 -0.93 -11.84 -10.14
C LEU A 311 -0.97 -11.79 -11.68
N ASN A 312 -1.01 -10.58 -12.26
CA ASN A 312 -0.96 -10.38 -13.70
C ASN A 312 0.31 -10.95 -14.33
N MET A 313 1.46 -10.79 -13.68
CA MET A 313 2.70 -11.44 -14.10
C MET A 313 2.52 -12.97 -14.16
N ILE A 314 2.01 -13.61 -13.10
CA ILE A 314 1.82 -15.08 -13.10
C ILE A 314 0.82 -15.53 -14.18
N VAL A 315 -0.25 -14.77 -14.41
CA VAL A 315 -1.22 -15.03 -15.48
C VAL A 315 -0.54 -14.99 -16.86
N GLU A 316 0.27 -13.98 -17.13
CA GLU A 316 0.98 -13.85 -18.40
C GLU A 316 2.00 -15.00 -18.58
N VAL A 317 2.66 -15.47 -17.50
CA VAL A 317 3.55 -16.65 -17.53
C VAL A 317 2.80 -17.88 -18.02
N LEU A 318 1.65 -18.17 -17.40
CA LEU A 318 0.84 -19.34 -17.72
C LEU A 318 0.23 -19.26 -19.13
N LYS A 319 -0.10 -18.04 -19.59
CA LYS A 319 -0.57 -17.80 -20.97
C LYS A 319 0.51 -18.07 -22.01
N ASN A 320 1.74 -17.63 -21.75
CA ASN A 320 2.85 -17.80 -22.68
C ASN A 320 3.44 -19.21 -22.68
N ASN A 321 3.12 -20.04 -21.68
CA ASN A 321 3.64 -21.40 -21.52
C ASN A 321 2.49 -22.37 -21.19
N PRO A 322 1.72 -22.85 -22.18
CA PRO A 322 0.49 -23.63 -21.93
C PRO A 322 0.72 -24.95 -21.17
N ASP A 323 1.89 -25.55 -21.29
CA ASP A 323 2.22 -26.84 -20.68
C ASP A 323 2.65 -26.75 -19.20
N ILE A 324 2.96 -25.54 -18.72
CA ILE A 324 3.39 -25.36 -17.32
C ILE A 324 2.22 -25.55 -16.37
N LYS A 325 2.42 -26.35 -15.33
CA LYS A 325 1.55 -26.44 -14.15
C LYS A 325 2.31 -25.93 -12.93
N PHE A 326 1.63 -25.27 -12.00
CA PHE A 326 2.22 -24.79 -10.76
C PHE A 326 1.62 -25.46 -9.52
N ASP A 327 2.50 -25.80 -8.59
CA ASP A 327 2.19 -25.98 -7.18
C ASP A 327 2.45 -24.65 -6.45
N ILE A 328 1.38 -24.02 -5.96
CA ILE A 328 1.40 -22.73 -5.28
C ILE A 328 1.64 -22.99 -3.80
N GLN A 329 2.80 -22.57 -3.30
CA GLN A 329 3.22 -22.82 -1.93
C GLN A 329 3.12 -21.55 -1.10
N GLY A 330 2.33 -21.58 -0.03
CA GLY A 330 2.24 -20.48 0.94
C GLY A 330 3.23 -20.66 2.08
N HIS A 331 3.92 -19.60 2.48
CA HIS A 331 4.87 -19.62 3.60
C HIS A 331 4.61 -18.48 4.59
N THR A 332 4.95 -18.70 5.86
CA THR A 332 4.95 -17.69 6.92
C THR A 332 6.37 -17.51 7.46
N ASP A 333 6.56 -16.47 8.28
CA ASP A 333 7.67 -16.45 9.24
C ASP A 333 7.32 -17.33 10.46
N ASN A 334 8.26 -17.43 11.41
CA ASN A 334 8.12 -18.27 12.61
C ASN A 334 7.38 -17.59 13.78
N THR A 335 6.74 -16.44 13.56
CA THR A 335 5.98 -15.75 14.61
C THR A 335 4.65 -16.45 14.82
N GLY A 336 4.28 -16.70 16.08
CA GLY A 336 3.01 -17.32 16.42
C GLY A 336 3.05 -18.85 16.49
N ASN A 337 1.88 -19.48 16.35
CA ASN A 337 1.74 -20.93 16.50
C ASN A 337 1.94 -21.66 15.15
N ALA A 338 2.78 -22.70 15.12
CA ALA A 338 3.09 -23.43 13.89
C ALA A 338 1.87 -24.07 13.21
N ALA A 339 0.91 -24.61 13.96
CA ALA A 339 -0.31 -25.20 13.39
C ALA A 339 -1.20 -24.12 12.76
N HIS A 340 -1.33 -22.96 13.44
CA HIS A 340 -2.02 -21.80 12.89
C HIS A 340 -1.35 -21.29 11.61
N ASN A 341 -0.02 -21.15 11.62
CA ASN A 341 0.77 -20.74 10.45
C ASN A 341 0.61 -21.70 9.28
N LEU A 342 0.56 -23.01 9.53
CA LEU A 342 0.29 -24.00 8.50
C LEU A 342 -1.10 -23.79 7.87
N THR A 343 -2.15 -23.67 8.68
CA THR A 343 -3.51 -23.38 8.20
C THR A 343 -3.59 -22.07 7.42
N LEU A 344 -3.03 -20.99 7.95
CA LEU A 344 -3.03 -19.67 7.32
C LEU A 344 -2.30 -19.70 5.97
N SER A 345 -1.15 -20.37 5.91
CA SER A 345 -0.37 -20.50 4.68
C SER A 345 -1.10 -21.29 3.59
N GLN A 346 -1.86 -22.33 3.97
CA GLN A 346 -2.71 -23.09 3.04
C GLN A 346 -3.83 -22.19 2.50
N GLN A 347 -4.57 -21.50 3.38
CA GLN A 347 -5.65 -20.59 2.98
C GLN A 347 -5.16 -19.49 2.04
N ARG A 348 -3.95 -18.97 2.27
CA ARG A 348 -3.31 -17.99 1.39
C ARG A 348 -2.99 -18.57 0.01
N ALA A 349 -2.44 -19.78 -0.04
CA ALA A 349 -2.19 -20.46 -1.32
C ALA A 349 -3.49 -20.71 -2.10
N ASP A 350 -4.56 -21.14 -1.41
CA ASP A 350 -5.89 -21.34 -1.98
C ASP A 350 -6.47 -20.03 -2.52
N ALA A 351 -6.39 -18.94 -1.75
CA ALA A 351 -6.83 -17.62 -2.20
C ALA A 351 -6.08 -17.13 -3.46
N VAL A 352 -4.79 -17.44 -3.58
CA VAL A 352 -4.01 -17.10 -4.78
C VAL A 352 -4.46 -17.93 -5.98
N LYS A 353 -4.71 -19.23 -5.79
CA LYS A 353 -5.27 -20.08 -6.85
C LYS A 353 -6.61 -19.52 -7.33
N ASP A 354 -7.52 -19.20 -6.41
CA ASP A 354 -8.84 -18.67 -6.74
C ASP A 354 -8.75 -17.35 -7.50
N ALA A 355 -7.85 -16.46 -7.09
CA ALA A 355 -7.59 -15.20 -7.79
C ALA A 355 -7.08 -15.43 -9.22
N LEU A 356 -6.12 -16.33 -9.42
CA LEU A 356 -5.60 -16.66 -10.76
C LEU A 356 -6.65 -17.30 -11.66
N VAL A 357 -7.50 -18.18 -11.10
CA VAL A 357 -8.64 -18.76 -11.83
C VAL A 357 -9.63 -17.67 -12.23
N GLY A 358 -9.92 -16.73 -11.33
CA GLY A 358 -10.74 -15.55 -11.63
C GLY A 358 -10.16 -14.67 -12.74
N LEU A 359 -8.84 -14.67 -12.93
CA LEU A 359 -8.13 -13.98 -14.02
C LEU A 359 -8.02 -14.82 -15.32
N GLY A 360 -8.68 -15.98 -15.37
CA GLY A 360 -8.81 -16.81 -16.56
C GLY A 360 -7.76 -17.93 -16.70
N VAL A 361 -7.04 -18.27 -15.62
CA VAL A 361 -6.16 -19.45 -15.60
C VAL A 361 -6.99 -20.72 -15.39
N ASP A 362 -6.68 -21.80 -16.12
CA ASP A 362 -7.30 -23.10 -15.90
C ASP A 362 -6.92 -23.66 -14.51
N ALA A 363 -7.92 -23.96 -13.69
CA ALA A 363 -7.74 -24.52 -12.35
C ALA A 363 -7.00 -25.86 -12.34
N ALA A 364 -7.08 -26.65 -13.42
CA ALA A 364 -6.36 -27.93 -13.56
C ALA A 364 -4.83 -27.74 -13.64
N ARG A 365 -4.37 -26.53 -13.93
CA ARG A 365 -2.94 -26.17 -13.99
C ARG A 365 -2.37 -25.73 -12.63
N LEU A 366 -3.21 -25.64 -11.60
CA LEU A 366 -2.86 -25.08 -10.30
C LEU A 366 -3.18 -26.05 -9.16
N THR A 367 -2.17 -26.36 -8.36
CA THR A 367 -2.30 -27.03 -7.05
C THR A 367 -1.82 -26.10 -5.95
N THR A 368 -2.17 -26.38 -4.69
CA THR A 368 -1.85 -25.50 -3.55
C THR A 368 -1.36 -26.31 -2.37
N ILE A 369 -0.39 -25.77 -1.64
CA ILE A 369 0.10 -26.35 -0.39
C ILE A 369 0.54 -25.26 0.59
N GLY A 370 0.07 -25.35 1.83
CA GLY A 370 0.59 -24.58 2.95
C GLY A 370 1.87 -25.20 3.50
N LYS A 371 2.93 -24.41 3.62
CA LYS A 371 4.21 -24.83 4.20
C LYS A 371 4.45 -24.27 5.61
N GLY A 372 3.61 -23.36 6.08
CA GLY A 372 3.80 -22.63 7.34
C GLY A 372 5.20 -22.01 7.40
N ASP A 373 5.86 -22.20 8.54
CA ASP A 373 7.23 -21.75 8.84
C ASP A 373 8.29 -22.84 8.65
N ALA A 374 7.91 -24.03 8.17
CA ALA A 374 8.77 -25.21 8.09
C ALA A 374 9.85 -25.15 6.99
N SER A 375 9.84 -24.12 6.14
CA SER A 375 10.78 -23.98 5.02
C SER A 375 11.23 -22.52 4.85
N PRO A 376 12.01 -21.99 5.81
CA PRO A 376 12.53 -20.63 5.72
C PRO A 376 13.60 -20.52 4.62
N ILE A 377 13.67 -19.36 3.98
CA ILE A 377 14.71 -19.00 3.00
C ILE A 377 15.65 -17.91 3.54
N ALA A 378 15.32 -17.33 4.70
CA ALA A 378 16.10 -16.31 5.38
C ALA A 378 15.99 -16.48 6.91
N ASP A 379 16.85 -15.78 7.64
CA ASP A 379 16.91 -15.84 9.09
C ASP A 379 15.66 -15.22 9.75
N ASN A 380 14.94 -15.99 10.56
CA ASN A 380 13.77 -15.47 11.28
C ASN A 380 14.14 -14.56 12.48
N ALA A 381 15.42 -14.40 12.81
CA ALA A 381 15.86 -13.50 13.85
C ALA A 381 15.84 -12.02 13.44
N THR A 382 15.74 -11.70 12.13
CA THR A 382 15.71 -10.31 11.66
C THR A 382 14.38 -9.94 11.01
N PRO A 383 13.95 -8.66 11.06
CA PRO A 383 12.76 -8.19 10.36
C PRO A 383 12.79 -8.50 8.86
N GLU A 384 13.93 -8.32 8.20
CA GLU A 384 14.10 -8.58 6.77
C GLU A 384 13.99 -10.07 6.47
N GLY A 385 14.56 -10.94 7.30
CA GLY A 385 14.50 -12.37 7.06
C GLY A 385 13.09 -12.93 7.32
N LYS A 386 12.38 -12.44 8.34
CA LYS A 386 10.94 -12.70 8.50
C LYS A 386 10.14 -12.22 7.28
N ALA A 387 10.41 -11.02 6.78
CA ALA A 387 9.76 -10.48 5.57
C ALA A 387 10.03 -11.34 4.34
N ASN A 388 11.27 -11.80 4.14
CA ASN A 388 11.60 -12.72 3.06
C ASN A 388 10.92 -14.09 3.23
N ASN A 389 10.68 -14.56 4.46
CA ASN A 389 10.02 -15.84 4.70
C ASN A 389 8.50 -15.79 4.42
N ARG A 390 7.84 -14.65 4.69
CA ARG A 390 6.45 -14.38 4.32
C ARG A 390 6.31 -14.22 2.80
N ARG A 391 6.07 -15.32 2.09
CA ARG A 391 6.09 -15.34 0.62
C ARG A 391 5.13 -16.36 0.04
N VAL A 392 4.91 -16.25 -1.26
CA VAL A 392 4.26 -17.28 -2.08
C VAL A 392 5.27 -17.78 -3.11
N GLU A 393 5.28 -19.08 -3.34
CA GLU A 393 6.13 -19.70 -4.36
C GLU A 393 5.26 -20.39 -5.41
N PHE A 394 5.69 -20.36 -6.66
CA PHE A 394 5.09 -21.10 -7.77
C PHE A 394 6.11 -22.11 -8.27
N VAL A 395 5.93 -23.37 -7.90
CA VAL A 395 6.87 -24.46 -8.25
C VAL A 395 6.33 -25.22 -9.45
N THR A 396 7.12 -25.35 -10.52
CA THR A 396 6.70 -26.10 -11.70
C THR A 396 6.56 -27.58 -11.36
N ILE A 397 5.41 -28.17 -11.70
CA ILE A 397 5.21 -29.61 -11.57
C ILE A 397 5.79 -30.25 -12.84
N LYS A 398 6.80 -31.11 -12.68
CA LYS A 398 7.29 -31.96 -13.77
C LYS A 398 6.43 -33.21 -13.80
N ASP A 399 5.94 -33.56 -14.99
CA ASP A 399 5.23 -34.82 -15.23
C ASP A 399 6.19 -36.03 -15.08
#